data_AF-A0A3D3TRG9-F1
#
_entry.id   AF-A0A3D3TRG9-F1
#
_cell.length_a   1.000
_cell.length_b   1.000
_cell.length_c   1.000
_cell.angle_alpha   90.00
_cell.angle_beta   90.00
_cell.angle_gamma   90.00
#
_symmetry.space_group_name_H-M   'P 1'
#
loop_
_entity.id
_entity.type
_entity.pdbx_description
1 polymer ?
#
loop_
_entity_poly.entity_id
_entity_poly.type
_entity_poly.pdbx_seq_one_letter_code
_entity_poly.pdbx_strand_id
1 'polypeptide(L)'
;MKQDVKGYMSDVVFCFKLSLKLVIIPVVLGIVISCIYLLVKGQAMELYRILRGVRNTGIIFSCGGLFVSALAFLQPTKLLRPLSYEKTWRQYLYKFGLVGTIFCTFALLATYFLVYDILIHNLYV
;
A
#
# COMPACT_ATOMS: atom_id res chain seq x y z
N MET A 1 -27.57 0.19 -13.50
CA MET A 1 -27.48 0.12 -12.02
C MET A 1 -26.95 -1.22 -11.48
N LYS A 2 -27.64 -2.38 -11.63
CA LYS A 2 -27.08 -3.68 -11.17
C LYS A 2 -25.79 -4.13 -11.88
N GLN A 3 -25.64 -3.81 -13.17
CA GLN A 3 -24.43 -4.15 -13.94
C GLN A 3 -23.23 -3.23 -13.62
N ASP A 4 -23.46 -1.96 -13.29
CA ASP A 4 -22.40 -1.01 -12.94
C ASP A 4 -21.71 -1.35 -11.63
N VAL A 5 -22.47 -1.79 -10.62
CA VAL A 5 -21.94 -2.15 -9.29
C VAL A 5 -21.01 -3.36 -9.39
N LYS A 6 -21.33 -4.33 -10.27
CA LYS A 6 -20.51 -5.53 -10.46
C LYS A 6 -19.13 -5.20 -11.04
N GLY A 7 -19.04 -4.19 -11.92
CA GLY A 7 -17.78 -3.69 -12.46
C GLY A 7 -16.88 -3.08 -11.38
N TYR A 8 -17.41 -2.16 -10.56
CA TYR A 8 -16.66 -1.57 -9.46
C TYR A 8 -16.20 -2.60 -8.42
N MET A 9 -17.05 -3.58 -8.10
CA MET A 9 -16.69 -4.63 -7.15
C MET A 9 -15.56 -5.51 -7.69
N SER A 10 -15.54 -5.79 -9.00
CA SER A 10 -14.44 -6.52 -9.65
C SER A 10 -13.11 -5.77 -9.50
N ASP A 11 -13.12 -4.46 -9.70
CA ASP A 11 -11.93 -3.62 -9.59
C ASP A 11 -11.41 -3.54 -8.14
N VAL A 12 -12.32 -3.45 -7.16
CA VAL A 12 -11.95 -3.50 -5.73
C VAL A 12 -11.32 -4.84 -5.37
N VAL A 13 -11.87 -5.97 -5.84
CA VAL A 13 -11.28 -7.30 -5.60
C VAL A 13 -9.91 -7.43 -6.25
N PHE A 14 -9.72 -6.85 -7.44
CA PHE A 14 -8.41 -6.79 -8.07
C PHE A 14 -7.42 -5.98 -7.22
N CYS A 15 -7.81 -4.78 -6.78
CA CYS A 15 -6.98 -3.94 -5.89
C CYS A 15 -6.67 -4.65 -4.57
N PHE A 16 -7.62 -5.41 -4.02
CA PHE A 16 -7.43 -6.24 -2.84
C PHE A 16 -6.35 -7.31 -3.07
N LYS A 17 -6.47 -8.12 -4.13
CA LYS A 17 -5.46 -9.12 -4.50
C LYS A 17 -4.08 -8.48 -4.75
N LEU A 18 -4.06 -7.31 -5.37
CA LEU A 18 -2.82 -6.57 -5.63
C LEU A 18 -2.19 -6.07 -4.32
N SER A 19 -2.99 -5.50 -3.42
CA SER A 19 -2.54 -5.01 -2.11
C SER A 19 -1.91 -6.12 -1.27
N LEU A 20 -2.48 -7.33 -1.29
CA LEU A 20 -1.93 -8.50 -0.61
C LEU A 20 -0.58 -8.93 -1.17
N LYS A 21 -0.33 -8.78 -2.47
CA LYS A 21 1.00 -9.02 -3.04
C LYS A 21 1.98 -7.92 -2.67
N LEU A 22 1.52 -6.66 -2.68
CA LEU A 22 2.37 -5.51 -2.41
C LEU A 22 2.76 -5.37 -0.94
N VAL A 23 1.95 -5.86 0.01
CA VAL A 23 2.25 -5.76 1.44
C VAL A 23 3.57 -6.45 1.83
N ILE A 24 3.98 -7.45 1.06
CA ILE A 24 5.24 -8.18 1.28
C ILE A 24 6.45 -7.23 1.18
N ILE A 25 6.40 -6.22 0.31
CA ILE A 25 7.50 -5.29 0.07
C ILE A 25 7.86 -4.49 1.34
N PRO A 26 6.95 -3.70 1.94
CA PRO A 26 7.26 -2.97 3.16
C PRO A 26 7.50 -3.88 4.37
N VAL A 27 6.93 -5.10 4.40
CA VAL A 27 7.23 -6.07 5.47
C VAL A 27 8.69 -6.51 5.41
N VAL A 28 9.16 -6.98 4.25
CA VAL A 28 10.55 -7.43 4.09
C VAL A 28 11.52 -6.27 4.30
N LEU A 29 11.25 -5.11 3.70
CA LEU A 29 12.07 -3.91 3.90
C LEU A 29 12.10 -3.48 5.37
N GLY A 30 10.96 -3.51 6.05
CA GLY A 30 10.87 -3.15 7.46
C GLY A 30 11.68 -4.06 8.36
N ILE A 31 11.65 -5.37 8.13
CA ILE A 31 12.49 -6.34 8.87
C ILE A 31 13.97 -6.03 8.63
N VAL A 32 14.39 -5.94 7.37
CA VAL A 32 15.79 -5.72 6.99
C VAL A 32 16.32 -4.41 7.57
N ILE A 33 15.59 -3.29 7.38
CA ILE A 33 15.99 -1.96 7.89
C ILE A 33 16.08 -1.99 9.42
N SER A 34 15.14 -2.64 10.11
CA SER A 34 15.14 -2.72 11.58
C SER A 34 16.31 -3.54 12.10
N CYS A 35 16.58 -4.70 11.50
CA CYS A 35 17.71 -5.54 11.87
C CYS A 35 19.04 -4.82 11.68
N ILE A 36 19.24 -4.16 10.53
CA ILE A 36 20.45 -3.36 10.26
C ILE A 36 20.57 -2.23 11.28
N TYR A 37 19.50 -1.49 11.55
CA TYR A 37 19.50 -0.39 12.50
C TYR A 37 19.89 -0.85 13.92
N LEU A 38 19.33 -1.97 14.39
CA LEU A 38 19.62 -2.52 15.71
C LEU A 38 21.06 -3.03 15.82
N LEU A 39 21.58 -3.67 14.76
CA LEU A 39 22.97 -4.12 14.67
C LEU A 39 23.96 -2.95 14.76
N VAL A 40 23.72 -1.89 13.97
CA VAL A 40 24.57 -0.68 13.97
C VAL A 40 24.55 0.02 15.32
N LYS A 41 23.42 -0.01 16.02
CA LYS A 41 23.24 0.61 17.35
C LYS A 41 23.71 -0.28 18.51
N GLY A 42 24.13 -1.52 18.26
CA GLY A 42 24.53 -2.48 19.30
C GLY A 42 23.39 -2.82 20.27
N GLN A 43 22.13 -2.69 19.85
CA GLN A 43 20.97 -2.96 20.70
C GLN A 43 20.50 -4.41 20.57
N ALA A 44 19.86 -4.92 21.61
CA ALA A 44 19.26 -6.25 21.59
C ALA A 44 18.20 -6.36 20.47
N MET A 45 18.19 -7.51 19.78
CA MET A 45 17.18 -7.84 18.77
C MET A 45 15.85 -8.23 19.43
N GLU A 46 15.19 -7.24 20.03
CA GLU A 46 13.85 -7.40 20.58
C GLU A 46 12.82 -7.47 19.44
N LEU A 47 12.01 -8.52 19.45
CA LEU A 47 10.94 -8.75 18.46
C LEU A 47 10.03 -7.52 18.32
N TYR A 48 9.68 -6.87 19.43
CA TYR A 48 8.87 -5.65 19.45
C TYR A 48 9.46 -4.53 18.59
N ARG A 49 10.78 -4.30 18.63
CA ARG A 49 11.43 -3.23 17.87
C ARG A 49 11.41 -3.52 16.37
N ILE A 50 11.57 -4.79 16.00
CA ILE A 50 11.48 -5.25 14.60
C ILE A 50 10.05 -5.07 14.08
N LEU A 51 9.05 -5.52 14.84
CA LEU A 51 7.62 -5.35 14.52
C LEU A 51 7.25 -3.85 14.36
N ARG A 52 7.75 -2.99 15.26
CA ARG A 52 7.55 -1.53 15.16
C ARG A 52 8.19 -0.92 13.93
N GLY A 53 9.35 -1.43 13.51
CA GLY A 53 9.98 -0.97 12.27
C GLY A 53 9.23 -1.42 11.02
N VAL A 54 8.72 -2.66 11.00
CA VAL A 54 7.79 -3.13 9.95
C VAL A 54 6.56 -2.24 9.83
N ARG A 55 5.94 -1.88 10.96
CA ARG A 55 4.83 -0.93 10.99
C ARG A 55 5.23 0.41 10.37
N ASN A 56 6.34 1.00 10.81
CA ASN A 56 6.77 2.32 10.31
C ASN A 56 7.02 2.29 8.80
N THR A 57 7.73 1.28 8.29
CA THR A 57 7.97 1.13 6.85
C THR A 57 6.67 0.94 6.09
N GLY A 58 5.72 0.16 6.62
CA GLY A 58 4.39 -0.01 6.06
C GLY A 58 3.59 1.28 5.95
N ILE A 59 3.56 2.09 7.02
CA ILE A 59 2.88 3.39 7.03
C ILE A 59 3.53 4.35 6.03
N ILE A 60 4.86 4.46 6.03
CA ILE A 60 5.59 5.35 5.10
C ILE A 60 5.31 4.95 3.65
N PHE A 61 5.38 3.66 3.33
CA PHE A 61 5.12 3.16 2.00
C PHE A 61 3.66 3.41 1.56
N SER A 62 2.72 3.23 2.47
CA SER A 62 1.29 3.51 2.25
C SER A 62 1.04 4.99 1.95
N CYS A 63 1.59 5.87 2.79
CA CYS A 63 1.51 7.32 2.62
C CYS A 63 2.17 7.78 1.31
N GLY A 64 3.33 7.19 0.95
CA GLY A 64 4.02 7.49 -0.30
C GLY A 64 3.15 7.20 -1.54
N GLY A 65 2.52 6.03 -1.58
CA GLY A 65 1.62 5.69 -2.70
C GLY A 65 0.33 6.52 -2.73
N LEU A 66 -0.24 6.85 -1.57
CA LEU A 66 -1.37 7.77 -1.49
C LEU A 66 -0.98 9.19 -1.95
N PHE A 67 0.21 9.67 -1.59
CA PHE A 67 0.72 10.95 -2.05
C PHE A 67 0.90 10.98 -3.57
N VAL A 68 1.46 9.91 -4.16
CA VAL A 68 1.55 9.76 -5.63
C VAL A 68 0.16 9.81 -6.26
N SER A 69 -0.84 9.15 -5.65
CA SER A 69 -2.22 9.20 -6.14
C SER A 69 -2.82 10.62 -6.07
N ALA A 70 -2.52 11.38 -5.01
CA ALA A 70 -2.97 12.77 -4.86
C ALA A 70 -2.34 13.70 -5.90
N LEU A 71 -1.03 13.58 -6.16
CA LEU A 71 -0.34 14.32 -7.23
C LEU A 71 -0.92 14.00 -8.61
N ALA A 72 -1.26 12.73 -8.82
CA ALA A 72 -1.94 12.25 -10.01
C ALA A 72 -3.31 12.91 -10.23
N PHE A 73 -4.09 13.12 -9.16
CA PHE A 73 -5.36 13.85 -9.23
C PHE A 73 -5.18 15.36 -9.48
N LEU A 74 -4.13 15.98 -8.95
CA LEU A 74 -3.88 17.42 -9.08
C LEU A 74 -3.37 17.82 -10.48
N GLN A 75 -2.61 16.96 -11.15
CA GLN A 75 -2.03 17.24 -12.47
C GLN A 75 -2.25 16.08 -13.47
N PRO A 76 -3.51 15.78 -13.81
CA PRO A 76 -3.86 14.59 -14.60
C PRO A 76 -3.24 14.60 -16.00
N THR A 77 -3.04 15.76 -16.61
CA THR A 77 -2.57 15.90 -17.99
C THR A 77 -1.05 15.89 -18.16
N LYS A 78 -0.27 16.19 -17.11
CA LYS A 78 1.20 16.27 -17.17
C LYS A 78 1.90 15.02 -16.63
N LEU A 79 1.39 14.43 -15.55
CA LEU A 79 2.04 13.30 -14.87
C LEU A 79 1.56 11.92 -15.37
N LEU A 80 0.32 11.81 -15.86
CA LEU A 80 -0.32 10.51 -16.14
C LEU A 80 -0.55 10.22 -17.62
N ARG A 81 -0.47 11.22 -18.50
CA ARG A 81 -0.70 11.02 -19.94
C ARG A 81 0.17 9.91 -20.58
N PRO A 82 1.46 9.72 -20.21
CA PRO A 82 2.27 8.63 -20.79
C PRO A 82 2.07 7.26 -20.10
N LEU A 83 1.52 7.20 -18.88
CA LEU A 83 1.23 5.93 -18.16
C LEU A 83 -0.22 5.47 -18.34
N SER A 84 -1.09 6.37 -18.78
CA SER A 84 -2.47 6.14 -19.20
C SER A 84 -2.50 5.46 -20.58
N TYR A 85 -1.85 4.31 -20.72
CA TYR A 85 -2.26 3.35 -21.74
C TYR A 85 -3.61 2.78 -21.30
N GLU A 86 -4.65 3.59 -21.46
CA GLU A 86 -6.02 3.32 -21.05
C GLU A 86 -6.51 1.99 -21.62
N LYS A 87 -6.05 1.63 -22.83
CA LYS A 87 -6.33 0.35 -23.49
C LYS A 87 -5.73 -0.86 -22.76
N THR A 88 -4.54 -0.74 -22.18
CA THR A 88 -3.86 -1.86 -21.48
C THR A 88 -4.47 -2.06 -20.09
N TRP A 89 -4.79 -0.98 -19.38
CA TRP A 89 -5.41 -1.07 -18.06
C TRP A 89 -6.89 -1.47 -18.13
N ARG A 90 -7.62 -1.09 -19.19
CA ARG A 90 -8.98 -1.57 -19.45
C ARG A 90 -9.08 -3.09 -19.67
N GLN A 91 -7.96 -3.79 -19.91
CA GLN A 91 -7.96 -5.27 -19.94
C GLN A 91 -8.09 -5.88 -18.53
N TYR A 92 -7.66 -5.16 -17.50
CA TYR A 92 -7.63 -5.64 -16.12
C TYR A 92 -8.65 -4.94 -15.20
N LEU A 93 -9.10 -3.75 -15.58
CA LEU A 93 -9.99 -2.89 -14.79
C LEU A 93 -11.20 -2.45 -15.62
N TYR A 94 -12.39 -2.58 -15.04
CA TYR A 94 -13.66 -2.33 -15.71
C TYR A 94 -14.03 -0.83 -15.70
N LYS A 95 -13.76 -0.15 -14.58
CA LYS A 95 -14.05 1.29 -14.37
C LYS A 95 -12.94 2.06 -13.67
N PHE A 96 -12.12 1.42 -12.86
CA PHE A 96 -10.97 2.08 -12.24
C PHE A 96 -9.88 2.36 -13.26
N GLY A 97 -9.39 3.60 -13.28
CA GLY A 97 -8.15 3.94 -13.96
C GLY A 97 -6.92 3.53 -13.13
N LEU A 98 -5.73 3.78 -13.67
CA LEU A 98 -4.46 3.58 -12.97
C LEU A 98 -4.45 4.31 -11.61
N VAL A 99 -4.89 5.56 -11.56
CA VAL A 99 -4.90 6.38 -10.33
C VAL A 99 -5.84 5.79 -9.27
N GLY A 100 -7.05 5.39 -9.67
CA GLY A 100 -8.02 4.76 -8.76
C GLY A 100 -7.50 3.44 -8.21
N THR A 101 -6.77 2.68 -9.03
CA THR A 101 -6.13 1.42 -8.62
C THR A 101 -5.00 1.67 -7.62
N ILE A 102 -4.12 2.65 -7.88
CA ILE A 102 -3.07 3.06 -6.95
C ILE A 102 -3.72 3.50 -5.63
N PHE A 103 -4.67 4.42 -5.68
CA PHE A 103 -5.37 4.90 -4.49
C PHE A 103 -5.99 3.76 -3.68
N CYS A 104 -6.81 2.90 -4.31
CA CYS A 104 -7.48 1.80 -3.63
C CYS A 104 -6.49 0.81 -3.02
N THR A 105 -5.44 0.47 -3.76
CA THR A 105 -4.42 -0.48 -3.32
C THR A 105 -3.62 0.04 -2.12
N PHE A 106 -3.19 1.30 -2.15
CA PHE A 106 -2.42 1.92 -1.07
C PHE A 106 -3.29 2.30 0.13
N ALA A 107 -4.59 2.60 -0.06
CA ALA A 107 -5.54 2.78 1.04
C ALA A 107 -5.79 1.47 1.80
N LEU A 108 -5.92 0.35 1.08
CA LEU A 108 -5.98 -0.99 1.70
C LEU A 108 -4.70 -1.30 2.46
N LEU A 109 -3.54 -0.99 1.88
CA LEU A 109 -2.24 -1.16 2.54
C LEU A 109 -2.16 -0.37 3.86
N ALA A 110 -2.57 0.90 3.83
CA ALA A 110 -2.63 1.74 5.03
C ALA A 110 -3.53 1.11 6.10
N THR A 111 -4.68 0.57 5.69
CA THR A 111 -5.62 -0.10 6.59
C THR A 111 -4.99 -1.32 7.25
N TYR A 112 -4.26 -2.15 6.50
CA TYR A 112 -3.57 -3.32 7.07
C TYR A 112 -2.53 -2.92 8.12
N PHE A 113 -1.72 -1.90 7.83
CA PHE A 113 -0.69 -1.44 8.76
C PHE A 113 -1.25 -0.70 9.98
N LEU A 114 -2.42 -0.06 9.86
CA LEU A 114 -3.15 0.49 11.00
C LEU A 114 -3.70 -0.61 11.91
N VAL A 115 -4.33 -1.65 11.34
CA VAL A 115 -4.79 -2.81 12.11
C VAL A 115 -3.60 -3.50 12.80
N TYR A 116 -2.48 -3.62 12.08
CA TYR A 116 -1.25 -4.16 12.63
C TYR A 116 -0.67 -3.32 13.79
N ASP A 117 -0.74 -1.99 13.71
CA ASP A 117 -0.33 -1.12 14.82
C ASP A 117 -1.19 -1.34 16.08
N ILE A 118 -2.52 -1.45 15.90
CA ILE A 118 -3.45 -1.76 16.99
C ILE A 118 -3.11 -3.12 17.63
N LEU A 119 -2.80 -4.12 16.81
CA LEU A 119 -2.42 -5.46 17.30
C LEU A 119 -1.11 -5.41 18.09
N ILE A 120 -0.09 -4.70 17.61
CA ILE A 120 1.17 -4.53 18.35
C ILE A 120 0.91 -3.81 19.67
N HIS A 121 0.11 -2.74 19.66
CA HIS A 121 -0.19 -1.98 20.86
C HIS A 121 -0.82 -2.88 21.93
N ASN A 122 -1.85 -3.66 21.59
CA ASN A 122 -2.52 -4.56 22.54
C ASN A 122 -1.67 -5.74 23.02
N LEU A 123 -0.61 -6.11 22.30
CA LEU A 123 0.25 -7.26 22.67
C LEU A 123 1.44 -6.85 23.54
N TYR A 124 1.88 -5.60 23.47
CA TYR A 124 3.12 -5.12 24.09
C TYR A 124 2.94 -3.92 25.03
N VAL A 125 1.72 -3.38 25.16
CA VAL A 125 1.32 -2.34 26.12
C VAL A 125 0.16 -2.86 26.95
#